data_AF-A0A971XSP9-F1
#
_entry.id   AF-A0A971XSP9-F1
#
_cell.length_a   1.000
_cell.length_b   1.000
_cell.length_c   1.000
_cell.angle_alpha   90.00
_cell.angle_beta   90.00
_cell.angle_gamma   90.00
#
_symmetry.space_group_name_H-M   'P 1'
#
loop_
_entity.id
_entity.type
_entity.pdbx_description
1 polymer ?
#
loop_
_entity_poly.entity_id
_entity_poly.type
_entity_poly.pdbx_seq_one_letter_code
_entity_poly.pdbx_strand_id
1 'polypeptide(L)'
;RLYGLCCGYEDLNDHDTLRSDLLMQTAVGRDQALASSPTLSRLETGASRADAWALHQVLVEHFIASFASPPQELILDVDASDIPLHGEQELKQFHAYYDHHCYLPLYVFCGQSMLACLLRPSPR
;
A
#
# COMPACT_ATOMS: atom_id res chain seq x y z
N ARG A 1 -6.04 8.74 7.74
CA ARG A 1 -5.82 7.39 7.14
C ARG A 1 -4.69 6.63 7.83
N LEU A 2 -3.44 7.11 7.80
CA LEU A 2 -2.29 6.41 8.40
C LEU A 2 -2.50 6.02 9.87
N TYR A 3 -2.87 6.96 10.75
CA TYR A 3 -3.16 6.62 12.15
C TYR A 3 -4.33 5.66 12.33
N GLY A 4 -5.35 5.73 11.46
CA GLY A 4 -6.45 4.77 11.45
C GLY A 4 -5.93 3.36 11.21
N LEU A 5 -5.11 3.16 10.18
CA LEU A 5 -4.45 1.88 9.88
C LEU A 5 -3.61 1.38 11.05
N CYS A 6 -2.79 2.24 11.66
CA CYS A 6 -1.98 1.88 12.83
C CYS A 6 -2.81 1.44 14.05
N CYS A 7 -4.04 1.94 14.16
CA CYS A 7 -4.98 1.58 15.22
C CYS A 7 -5.90 0.39 14.86
N GLY A 8 -5.72 -0.23 13.69
CA GLY A 8 -6.54 -1.36 13.23
C GLY A 8 -7.85 -0.97 12.53
N TYR A 9 -8.02 0.31 12.17
CA TYR A 9 -9.17 0.80 11.40
C TYR A 9 -8.87 0.75 9.91
N GLU A 10 -8.92 -0.46 9.38
CA GLU A 10 -8.62 -0.79 7.98
C GLU A 10 -9.73 -0.36 7.04
N ASP A 11 -10.98 -0.48 7.46
CA ASP A 11 -12.13 -0.20 6.61
C ASP A 11 -12.41 1.30 6.50
N LEU A 12 -12.88 1.72 5.32
CA LEU A 12 -13.18 3.14 5.10
C LEU A 12 -14.40 3.61 5.90
N ASN A 13 -15.37 2.73 6.16
CA ASN A 13 -16.56 3.05 6.95
C ASN A 13 -16.24 3.38 8.42
N ASP A 14 -15.13 2.89 8.98
CA ASP A 14 -14.66 3.30 10.31
C ASP A 14 -14.49 4.82 10.40
N HIS A 15 -14.10 5.45 9.28
CA HIS A 15 -13.86 6.89 9.20
C HIS A 15 -15.14 7.72 9.19
N ASP A 16 -16.32 7.10 9.12
CA ASP A 16 -17.58 7.80 9.32
C ASP A 16 -17.78 8.17 10.80
N THR A 17 -17.23 7.36 11.72
CA THR A 17 -17.21 7.66 13.16
C THR A 17 -15.92 8.38 13.55
N LEU A 18 -14.75 7.86 13.12
CA LEU A 18 -13.43 8.40 13.54
C LEU A 18 -13.20 9.86 13.12
N ARG A 19 -13.90 10.34 12.09
CA ARG A 19 -13.77 11.74 11.67
C ARG A 19 -14.13 12.76 12.75
N SER A 20 -14.97 12.37 13.71
CA SER A 20 -15.40 13.20 14.84
C SER A 20 -14.68 12.84 16.14
N ASP A 21 -13.78 11.86 16.12
CA ASP A 21 -13.02 11.44 17.29
C ASP A 21 -11.98 12.51 17.67
N LEU A 22 -12.06 13.00 18.91
CA LEU A 22 -11.21 14.09 19.41
C LEU A 22 -9.74 13.68 19.52
N LEU A 23 -9.45 12.41 19.84
CA LEU A 23 -8.07 11.92 19.91
C LEU A 23 -7.47 11.83 18.51
N MET A 24 -8.23 11.34 17.52
CA MET A 24 -7.81 11.31 16.12
C MET A 24 -7.59 12.72 15.57
N GLN A 25 -8.50 13.65 15.84
CA GLN A 25 -8.36 15.06 15.44
C GLN A 25 -7.11 15.70 16.05
N THR A 26 -6.91 15.49 17.35
CA THR A 26 -5.73 15.99 18.07
C THR A 26 -4.44 15.39 17.50
N ALA A 27 -4.41 14.08 17.21
CA ALA A 27 -3.24 13.39 16.68
C ALA A 27 -2.79 13.94 15.32
N VAL A 28 -3.71 14.39 14.47
CA VAL A 28 -3.38 15.01 13.17
C VAL A 28 -3.35 16.54 13.21
N GLY A 29 -3.44 17.15 14.41
CA GLY A 29 -3.38 18.60 14.58
C GLY A 29 -4.55 19.35 13.92
N ARG A 30 -5.78 18.80 14.04
CA ARG A 30 -7.01 19.41 13.51
C ARG A 30 -8.01 19.64 14.63
N ASP A 31 -8.81 20.69 14.48
CA ASP A 31 -9.91 21.09 15.38
C ASP A 31 -11.29 20.99 14.69
N GLN A 32 -11.31 20.39 13.50
CA GLN A 32 -12.49 20.17 12.67
C GLN A 32 -12.61 18.68 12.30
N ALA A 33 -13.80 18.29 11.82
CA ALA A 33 -14.04 16.94 11.35
C ALA A 33 -13.03 16.51 10.27
N LEU A 34 -12.49 15.30 10.42
CA LEU A 34 -11.54 14.71 9.46
C LEU A 34 -12.27 14.20 8.21
N ALA A 35 -11.48 13.62 7.29
CA ALA A 35 -11.99 12.98 6.08
C ALA A 35 -12.92 11.80 6.42
N SER A 36 -14.11 11.81 5.83
CA SER A 36 -15.09 10.70 5.88
C SER A 36 -14.74 9.57 4.92
N SER A 37 -15.48 8.45 5.00
CA SER A 37 -15.32 7.29 4.10
C SER A 37 -15.28 7.68 2.62
N PRO A 38 -16.21 8.48 2.05
CA PRO A 38 -16.16 8.83 0.63
C PRO A 38 -14.96 9.70 0.24
N THR A 39 -14.41 10.49 1.17
CA THR A 39 -13.25 11.36 0.90
C THR A 39 -11.99 10.53 0.79
N LEU A 40 -11.82 9.55 1.69
CA LEU A 40 -10.70 8.62 1.64
C LEU A 40 -10.82 7.66 0.46
N SER A 41 -12.03 7.19 0.14
CA SER A 41 -12.26 6.38 -1.06
C SER A 41 -11.80 7.09 -2.34
N ARG A 42 -12.15 8.38 -2.51
CA ARG A 42 -11.68 9.17 -3.67
C ARG A 42 -10.16 9.36 -3.68
N LEU A 43 -9.55 9.50 -2.51
CA LEU A 43 -8.08 9.57 -2.40
C LEU A 43 -7.43 8.26 -2.86
N GLU A 44 -7.92 7.11 -2.36
CA GLU A 44 -7.34 5.80 -2.67
C GLU A 44 -7.59 5.39 -4.12
N THR A 45 -8.79 5.61 -4.65
CA THR A 45 -9.15 5.29 -6.05
C THR A 45 -8.64 6.29 -7.06
N GLY A 46 -8.27 7.50 -6.62
CA GLY A 46 -7.66 8.53 -7.47
C GLY A 46 -6.17 8.34 -7.72
N ALA A 47 -5.53 7.38 -7.05
CA ALA A 47 -4.11 7.10 -7.20
C ALA A 47 -3.79 6.61 -8.62
N SER A 48 -2.80 7.23 -9.24
CA SER A 48 -2.34 6.91 -10.58
C SER A 48 -1.07 6.06 -10.54
N ARG A 49 -0.67 5.54 -11.70
CA ARG A 49 0.63 4.87 -11.86
C ARG A 49 1.81 5.81 -11.57
N ALA A 50 1.65 7.11 -11.79
CA ALA A 50 2.67 8.10 -11.46
C ALA A 50 2.84 8.25 -9.93
N ASP A 51 1.72 8.20 -9.19
CA ASP A 51 1.75 8.25 -7.72
C ASP A 51 2.42 6.99 -7.14
N ALA A 52 2.12 5.81 -7.70
CA ALA A 52 2.80 4.56 -7.32
C ALA A 52 4.31 4.63 -7.58
N TRP A 53 4.74 5.23 -8.69
CA TRP A 53 6.16 5.44 -8.98
C TRP A 53 6.81 6.42 -7.99
N ALA A 54 6.14 7.54 -7.69
CA ALA A 54 6.61 8.49 -6.69
C ALA A 54 6.74 7.85 -5.30
N LEU A 55 5.82 6.96 -4.92
CA LEU A 55 5.92 6.18 -3.70
C LEU A 55 7.17 5.28 -3.69
N HIS A 56 7.47 4.60 -4.80
CA HIS A 56 8.70 3.80 -4.90
C HIS A 56 9.96 4.66 -4.74
N GLN A 57 9.98 5.88 -5.28
CA GLN A 57 11.10 6.80 -5.08
C GLN A 57 11.31 7.12 -3.60
N VAL A 58 10.23 7.40 -2.87
CA VAL A 58 10.30 7.65 -1.41
C VAL A 58 10.83 6.43 -0.66
N LEU A 59 10.39 5.21 -1.01
CA LEU A 59 10.89 3.98 -0.39
C LEU A 59 12.39 3.77 -0.62
N VAL A 60 12.85 3.98 -1.86
CA VAL A 60 14.27 3.86 -2.23
C VAL A 60 15.11 4.94 -1.55
N GLU A 61 14.65 6.19 -1.53
CA GLU A 61 15.36 7.29 -0.86
C GLU A 61 15.48 7.03 0.65
N HIS A 62 14.40 6.54 1.28
CA HIS A 62 14.43 6.15 2.69
C HIS A 62 15.40 4.99 2.96
N PHE A 63 15.40 3.98 2.09
CA PHE A 63 16.36 2.88 2.15
C PHE A 63 17.80 3.37 2.06
N ILE A 64 18.11 4.23 1.10
CA ILE A 64 19.45 4.82 0.95
C ILE A 64 19.83 5.62 2.20
N ALA A 65 18.92 6.45 2.72
CA ALA A 65 19.15 7.27 3.90
C ALA A 65 19.33 6.44 5.19
N SER A 66 18.90 5.17 5.21
CA SER A 66 19.09 4.28 6.35
C SER A 66 20.55 3.83 6.55
N PHE A 67 21.40 3.95 5.53
CA PHE A 67 22.81 3.61 5.62
C PHE A 67 23.67 4.80 6.07
N ALA A 68 24.51 4.58 7.08
CA ALA A 68 25.52 5.57 7.48
C ALA A 68 26.62 5.75 6.42
N SER A 69 26.90 4.69 5.64
CA SER A 69 27.84 4.68 4.52
C SER A 69 27.36 3.71 3.44
N PRO A 70 27.62 3.96 2.14
CA PRO A 70 27.20 3.06 1.07
C PRO A 70 27.71 1.63 1.29
N PRO A 71 26.83 0.60 1.20
CA PRO A 71 27.26 -0.78 1.31
C PRO A 71 28.07 -1.21 0.08
N GLN A 72 28.95 -2.19 0.26
CA GLN A 72 29.75 -2.74 -0.85
C GLN A 72 28.94 -3.66 -1.75
N GLU A 73 27.87 -4.27 -1.21
CA GLU A 73 27.01 -5.22 -1.90
C GLU A 73 25.56 -5.00 -1.48
N LEU A 74 24.64 -5.20 -2.42
CA LEU A 74 23.20 -5.23 -2.20
C LEU A 74 22.66 -6.53 -2.79
N ILE A 75 21.89 -7.27 -2.00
CA ILE A 75 21.19 -8.47 -2.46
C ILE A 75 19.73 -8.09 -2.63
N LEU A 76 19.26 -8.13 -3.87
CA LEU A 76 17.88 -7.84 -4.21
C LEU A 76 17.12 -9.14 -4.39
N ASP A 77 16.06 -9.28 -3.62
CA ASP A 77 15.08 -10.34 -3.77
C ASP A 77 13.91 -9.85 -4.62
N VAL A 78 13.60 -10.57 -5.70
CA VAL A 78 12.62 -10.17 -6.72
C VAL A 78 11.64 -11.31 -6.94
N ASP A 79 10.59 -11.29 -6.14
CA ASP A 79 9.63 -12.40 -6.05
C ASP A 79 8.19 -11.91 -6.21
N ALA A 80 7.33 -12.81 -6.67
CA ALA A 80 5.92 -12.55 -6.85
C ALA A 80 5.08 -13.46 -5.95
N SER A 81 4.07 -12.89 -5.29
CA SER A 81 3.18 -13.62 -4.38
C SER A 81 1.73 -13.40 -4.81
N ASP A 82 0.93 -14.46 -4.73
CA ASP A 82 -0.49 -14.41 -5.02
C ASP A 82 -1.27 -13.69 -3.92
N ILE A 83 -2.13 -12.76 -4.33
CA ILE A 83 -3.14 -12.16 -3.47
C ILE A 83 -4.50 -12.70 -3.93
N PRO A 84 -5.13 -13.62 -3.17
CA PRO A 84 -6.43 -14.17 -3.53
C PRO A 84 -7.50 -13.09 -3.70
N LEU A 85 -8.33 -13.25 -4.71
CA LEU A 85 -9.45 -12.34 -5.00
C LEU A 85 -10.79 -13.01 -4.71
N HIS A 86 -11.75 -12.18 -4.32
CA HIS A 86 -13.11 -12.58 -3.99
C HIS A 86 -14.12 -11.80 -4.84
N GLY A 87 -15.16 -12.48 -5.32
CA GLY A 87 -16.17 -11.86 -6.18
C GLY A 87 -15.58 -11.35 -7.50
N GLU A 88 -16.04 -10.20 -7.96
CA GLU A 88 -15.73 -9.62 -9.28
C GLU A 88 -14.85 -8.37 -9.16
N GLN A 89 -13.77 -8.47 -8.39
CA GLN A 89 -12.76 -7.41 -8.30
C GLN A 89 -12.15 -7.10 -9.67
N GLU A 90 -11.79 -5.84 -9.89
CA GLU A 90 -11.24 -5.38 -11.17
C GLU A 90 -9.94 -6.11 -11.51
N LEU A 91 -9.67 -6.30 -12.81
CA LEU A 91 -8.44 -6.94 -13.31
C LEU A 91 -8.20 -8.37 -12.78
N LYS A 92 -9.24 -9.02 -12.24
CA LYS A 92 -9.22 -10.42 -11.80
C LYS A 92 -8.77 -11.35 -12.93
N GLN A 93 -7.76 -12.18 -12.66
CA GLN A 93 -7.22 -13.16 -13.61
C GLN A 93 -7.07 -14.53 -12.94
N PHE A 94 -7.24 -15.60 -13.71
CA PHE A 94 -7.13 -16.96 -13.18
C PHE A 94 -5.68 -17.45 -13.12
N HIS A 95 -5.35 -17.96 -11.94
CA HIS A 95 -4.11 -18.44 -11.39
C HIS A 95 -3.70 -19.93 -11.52
N ALA A 96 -4.06 -20.76 -12.52
CA ALA A 96 -3.58 -22.17 -12.75
C ALA A 96 -2.63 -22.89 -11.72
N TYR A 97 -1.31 -22.71 -11.69
CA TYR A 97 -0.39 -23.17 -10.61
C TYR A 97 -0.80 -22.82 -9.15
N TYR A 98 -1.44 -21.68 -8.88
CA TYR A 98 -2.10 -21.38 -7.59
C TYR A 98 -3.58 -21.79 -7.55
N ASP A 99 -4.16 -22.15 -8.70
CA ASP A 99 -5.51 -22.67 -8.88
C ASP A 99 -6.66 -21.79 -8.33
N HIS A 100 -6.50 -20.47 -8.36
CA HIS A 100 -7.55 -19.53 -7.99
C HIS A 100 -7.40 -18.18 -8.69
N HIS A 101 -8.36 -17.28 -8.55
CA HIS A 101 -8.23 -15.93 -9.07
C HIS A 101 -7.40 -15.06 -8.12
N CYS A 102 -6.31 -14.47 -8.61
CA CYS A 102 -5.41 -13.68 -7.78
C CYS A 102 -4.88 -12.45 -8.52
N TYR A 103 -4.42 -11.45 -7.75
CA TYR A 103 -3.37 -10.56 -8.25
C TYR A 103 -2.01 -11.22 -8.06
N LEU A 104 -1.05 -10.87 -8.92
CA LEU A 104 0.33 -11.34 -8.80
C LEU A 104 1.32 -10.17 -8.81
N PRO A 105 1.32 -9.33 -7.76
CA PRO A 105 2.32 -8.29 -7.60
C PRO A 105 3.74 -8.86 -7.57
N LEU A 106 4.66 -8.17 -8.24
CA LEU A 106 6.09 -8.38 -8.11
C LEU A 106 6.63 -7.45 -7.04
N TYR A 107 7.26 -8.01 -6.03
CA TYR A 107 7.92 -7.27 -4.97
C TYR A 107 9.43 -7.24 -5.20
N VAL A 108 10.06 -6.14 -4.80
CA VAL A 108 11.52 -6.01 -4.77
C VAL A 108 11.93 -5.66 -3.34
N PHE A 109 12.73 -6.53 -2.73
CA PHE A 109 13.23 -6.35 -1.38
C PHE A 109 14.76 -6.28 -1.35
N CYS A 110 15.30 -5.59 -0.35
CA CYS A 110 16.68 -5.74 0.10
C CYS A 110 16.67 -6.02 1.60
N GLY A 111 16.90 -7.28 2.00
CA GLY A 111 16.69 -7.71 3.37
C GLY A 111 15.24 -7.47 3.81
N GLN A 112 15.03 -6.68 4.87
CA GLN A 112 13.68 -6.33 5.36
C GLN A 112 13.07 -5.09 4.69
N SER A 113 13.80 -4.43 3.79
CA SER A 113 13.35 -3.19 3.16
C SER A 113 12.63 -3.48 1.84
N MET A 114 11.35 -3.11 1.75
CA MET A 114 10.61 -3.14 0.49
C MET A 114 10.98 -1.91 -0.35
N LEU A 115 11.50 -2.12 -1.56
CA LEU A 115 11.94 -1.06 -2.46
C LEU A 115 10.88 -0.73 -3.52
N ALA A 116 10.13 -1.73 -3.98
CA ALA A 116 9.06 -1.55 -4.95
C ALA A 116 8.02 -2.67 -4.88
N CYS A 117 6.79 -2.36 -5.28
CA CYS A 117 5.72 -3.33 -5.52
C CYS A 117 5.01 -2.97 -6.82
N LEU A 118 5.07 -3.87 -7.81
CA LEU A 118 4.45 -3.65 -9.11
C LEU A 118 3.35 -4.67 -9.35
N LEU A 119 2.11 -4.20 -9.39
CA LEU A 119 1.02 -5.00 -9.94
C LEU A 119 1.25 -5.18 -11.44
N ARG A 120 1.40 -6.43 -11.86
CA ARG A 120 1.52 -6.82 -13.26
C ARG A 120 0.40 -7.78 -13.62
N PRO A 121 -0.06 -7.81 -14.88
CA PRO A 121 -0.81 -8.93 -15.39
C PRO A 121 -0.05 -10.22 -15.08
N SER A 122 -0.76 -11.27 -14.69
CA SER A 122 -0.17 -12.56 -14.41
C SER A 122 -0.52 -13.49 -15.57
N PRO A 123 0.20 -13.42 -16.71
CA PRO A 123 -0.03 -14.37 -17.77
C PRO A 123 0.32 -15.76 -17.24
N ARG A 124 -0.69 -16.63 -17.21
CA ARG A 124 -0.47 -18.02 -17.56
C ARG A 124 -1.07 -18.32 -18.91
#